data_AF-A0A084Y3L3-F1
#
_entry.id   AF-A0A084Y3L3-F1
#
_cell.length_a   1.000
_cell.length_b   1.000
_cell.length_c   1.000
_cell.angle_alpha   90.00
_cell.angle_beta   90.00
_cell.angle_gamma   90.00
#
_symmetry.space_group_name_H-M   'P 1'
#
loop_
_entity.id
_entity.type
_entity.pdbx_description
1 polymer ?
#
loop_
_entity_poly.entity_id
_entity_poly.type
_entity_poly.pdbx_seq_one_letter_code
_entity_poly.pdbx_strand_id
1 'polypeptide(L)'
;MLAWQWQALRHNVALLYYLQHAGTNLALGLLFGRSLIGQGEPLVTRFARLAHHGVVSDAQLRYTRQVTIAWTAFFGVTASLSTALFLFASPTVWSIFANLLTMPLLGLMFAGEYLVRHRVLPPADRTRIADTIRGYREAVRQPGSLANDR
;
A
#
# COMPACT_ATOMS: atom_id res chain seq x y z
N MET A 1 35.27 -3.61 32.61
CA MET A 1 34.42 -4.70 32.08
C MET A 1 33.12 -4.20 31.42
N LEU A 2 32.46 -3.15 31.93
CA LEU A 2 31.24 -2.57 31.32
C LEU A 2 31.43 -2.04 29.88
N ALA A 3 32.56 -1.44 29.53
CA ALA A 3 32.80 -0.89 28.18
C ALA A 3 32.87 -1.96 27.07
N TRP A 4 33.34 -3.17 27.38
CA TRP A 4 33.42 -4.28 26.44
C TRP A 4 32.04 -4.88 26.15
N GLN A 5 31.23 -5.03 27.21
CA GLN A 5 29.83 -5.43 27.08
C GLN A 5 29.02 -4.37 26.32
N TRP A 6 29.34 -3.09 26.46
CA TRP A 6 28.69 -2.00 25.73
C TRP A 6 28.87 -2.12 24.21
N GLN A 7 30.06 -2.51 23.74
CA GLN A 7 30.34 -2.67 22.31
C GLN A 7 29.66 -3.91 21.72
N ALA A 8 29.60 -5.00 22.48
CA ALA A 8 28.84 -6.20 22.12
C ALA A 8 27.33 -5.94 22.14
N LEU A 9 26.82 -5.19 23.14
CA LEU A 9 25.41 -4.84 23.24
C LEU A 9 24.98 -3.93 22.09
N ARG A 10 25.79 -2.91 21.75
CA ARG A 10 25.51 -2.03 20.61
C ARG A 10 25.51 -2.78 19.28
N HIS A 11 26.38 -3.77 19.08
CA HIS A 11 26.36 -4.60 17.87
C HIS A 11 25.08 -5.44 17.76
N ASN A 12 24.70 -6.13 18.83
CA ASN A 12 23.49 -6.95 18.82
C ASN A 12 22.22 -6.10 18.65
N VAL A 13 22.16 -4.97 19.34
CA VAL A 13 21.02 -4.04 19.25
C VAL A 13 20.93 -3.40 17.87
N ALA A 14 22.03 -2.92 17.29
CA ALA A 14 22.04 -2.35 15.94
C ALA A 14 21.64 -3.39 14.89
N LEU A 15 22.11 -4.64 15.03
CA LEU A 15 21.77 -5.73 14.12
C LEU A 15 20.29 -6.11 14.23
N LEU A 16 19.72 -6.14 15.44
CA LEU A 16 18.28 -6.35 15.65
C LEU A 16 17.44 -5.24 15.01
N TYR A 17 17.81 -3.97 15.22
CA TYR A 17 17.12 -2.83 14.59
C TYR A 17 17.24 -2.86 13.07
N TYR A 18 18.41 -3.22 12.54
CA TYR A 18 18.62 -3.41 11.11
C TYR A 18 17.74 -4.54 10.57
N LEU A 19 17.77 -5.72 11.21
CA LEU A 19 17.00 -6.88 10.78
C LEU A 19 15.50 -6.58 10.82
N GLN A 20 15.04 -5.86 11.83
CA GLN A 20 13.66 -5.41 11.93
C GLN A 20 13.32 -4.45 10.78
N HIS A 21 14.08 -3.37 10.59
CA HIS A 21 13.78 -2.36 9.57
C HIS A 21 13.87 -2.93 8.16
N ALA A 22 15.01 -3.54 7.80
CA ALA A 22 15.21 -4.13 6.48
C ALA A 22 14.31 -5.34 6.26
N GLY A 23 14.17 -6.22 7.26
CA GLY A 23 13.33 -7.40 7.18
C GLY A 23 11.84 -7.09 7.04
N THR A 24 11.31 -6.10 7.77
CA THR A 24 9.91 -5.68 7.62
C THR A 24 9.67 -5.08 6.23
N ASN A 25 10.53 -4.17 5.76
CA ASN A 25 10.40 -3.61 4.41
C ASN A 25 10.47 -4.70 3.33
N LEU A 26 11.42 -5.62 3.46
CA LEU A 26 11.61 -6.70 2.50
C LEU A 26 10.45 -7.71 2.53
N ALA A 27 9.93 -8.05 3.71
CA ALA A 27 8.76 -8.91 3.86
C ALA A 27 7.50 -8.28 3.24
N LEU A 28 7.27 -6.98 3.48
CA LEU A 28 6.18 -6.24 2.86
C LEU A 28 6.36 -6.14 1.35
N GLY A 29 7.55 -5.78 0.87
CA GLY A 29 7.87 -5.75 -0.55
C GLY A 29 7.65 -7.10 -1.23
N LEU A 30 8.07 -8.20 -0.60
CA LEU A 30 7.83 -9.56 -1.09
C LEU A 30 6.35 -9.94 -1.07
N LEU A 31 5.58 -9.51 -0.06
CA LEU A 31 4.15 -9.77 0.01
C LEU A 31 3.39 -9.06 -1.12
N PHE A 32 3.67 -7.76 -1.33
CA PHE A 32 3.10 -6.98 -2.43
C PHE A 32 3.58 -7.52 -3.79
N GLY A 33 4.87 -7.81 -3.93
CA GLY A 33 5.46 -8.36 -5.15
C GLY A 33 4.93 -9.75 -5.50
N ARG A 34 4.75 -10.64 -4.51
CA ARG A 34 4.12 -11.95 -4.72
C ARG A 34 2.66 -11.82 -5.11
N SER A 35 1.92 -10.84 -4.60
CA SER A 35 0.56 -10.56 -5.06
C SER A 35 0.48 -10.10 -6.52
N LEU A 36 1.62 -9.70 -7.10
CA LEU A 36 1.74 -9.27 -8.48
C LEU A 36 2.15 -10.42 -9.45
N ILE A 37 2.74 -11.50 -8.91
CA ILE A 37 3.28 -12.62 -9.68
C ILE A 37 2.21 -13.71 -9.80
N GLY A 38 1.60 -13.84 -10.97
CA GLY A 38 0.62 -14.88 -11.31
C GLY A 38 -0.74 -14.34 -11.77
N GLN A 39 -1.76 -15.20 -11.79
CA GLN A 39 -3.18 -14.86 -12.01
C GLN A 39 -3.83 -14.27 -10.73
N GLY A 40 -3.03 -13.98 -9.70
CA GLY A 40 -3.49 -13.50 -8.40
C GLY A 40 -3.94 -12.04 -8.46
N GLU A 41 -5.03 -11.75 -7.75
CA GLU A 41 -5.53 -10.40 -7.58
C GLU A 41 -4.55 -9.56 -6.73
N PRO A 42 -4.09 -8.37 -7.20
CA PRO A 42 -3.19 -7.53 -6.42
C PRO A 42 -3.77 -7.20 -5.05
N LEU A 43 -2.93 -7.13 -4.01
CA LEU A 43 -3.40 -6.89 -2.63
C LEU A 43 -4.24 -5.61 -2.51
N VAL A 44 -3.84 -4.55 -3.21
CA VAL A 44 -4.58 -3.28 -3.25
C VAL A 44 -5.94 -3.46 -3.92
N THR A 45 -6.03 -4.29 -4.96
CA THR A 45 -7.32 -4.65 -5.58
C THR A 45 -8.21 -5.39 -4.61
N ARG A 46 -7.65 -6.34 -3.84
CA ARG A 46 -8.40 -7.10 -2.84
C ARG A 46 -8.96 -6.19 -1.75
N PHE A 47 -8.20 -5.19 -1.29
CA PHE A 47 -8.69 -4.14 -0.39
C PHE A 47 -9.73 -3.24 -1.05
N ALA A 48 -9.52 -2.80 -2.29
CA ALA A 48 -10.47 -1.98 -3.02
C ALA A 48 -11.80 -2.72 -3.25
N ARG A 49 -11.76 -4.00 -3.61
CA ARG A 49 -12.93 -4.87 -3.78
C ARG A 49 -13.71 -5.02 -2.48
N LEU A 50 -13.00 -5.18 -1.36
CA LEU A 50 -13.61 -5.23 -0.03
C LEU A 50 -14.28 -3.90 0.36
N ALA A 51 -13.65 -2.77 0.01
CA ALA A 51 -14.16 -1.43 0.30
C ALA A 51 -15.31 -0.98 -0.62
N HIS A 52 -15.36 -1.47 -1.87
CA HIS A 52 -16.34 -1.08 -2.90
C HIS A 52 -17.38 -2.16 -3.21
N HIS A 53 -17.64 -3.10 -2.28
CA HIS A 53 -18.65 -4.15 -2.41
C HIS A 53 -18.56 -4.97 -3.72
N GLY A 54 -17.35 -5.30 -4.16
CA GLY A 54 -17.16 -6.25 -5.27
C GLY A 54 -17.12 -5.67 -6.68
N VAL A 55 -17.48 -4.40 -6.89
CA VAL A 55 -17.49 -3.78 -8.24
C VAL A 55 -16.17 -3.02 -8.45
N VAL A 56 -15.29 -3.58 -9.28
CA VAL A 56 -14.00 -2.98 -9.62
C VAL A 56 -13.90 -2.91 -11.15
N SER A 57 -13.72 -1.72 -11.72
CA SER A 57 -13.58 -1.54 -13.18
C SER A 57 -12.20 -1.98 -13.68
N ASP A 58 -12.07 -2.28 -14.97
CA ASP A 58 -10.76 -2.63 -15.58
C ASP A 58 -9.71 -1.51 -15.42
N ALA A 59 -10.17 -0.26 -15.38
CA ALA A 59 -9.31 0.89 -15.08
C ALA A 59 -8.80 0.85 -13.63
N GLN A 60 -9.65 0.51 -12.67
CA GLN A 60 -9.25 0.32 -11.28
C GLN A 60 -8.30 -0.88 -11.12
N LEU A 61 -8.52 -2.00 -11.82
CA LEU A 61 -7.61 -3.16 -11.81
C LEU A 61 -6.19 -2.81 -12.28
N ARG A 62 -6.06 -2.03 -13.36
CA ARG A 62 -4.76 -1.54 -13.83
C ARG A 62 -4.10 -0.58 -12.84
N TYR A 63 -4.90 0.31 -12.25
CA TYR A 63 -4.43 1.28 -11.26
C TYR A 63 -3.90 0.58 -10.01
N THR A 64 -4.66 -0.33 -9.41
CA THR A 64 -4.25 -1.05 -8.21
C THR A 64 -3.01 -1.93 -8.44
N ARG A 65 -2.84 -2.45 -9.67
CA ARG A 65 -1.60 -3.12 -10.08
C ARG A 65 -0.41 -2.17 -10.12
N GLN A 66 -0.55 -0.98 -10.69
CA GLN A 66 0.50 0.04 -10.71
C GLN A 66 0.87 0.51 -9.29
N VAL A 67 -0.12 0.70 -8.43
CA VAL A 67 0.10 1.04 -7.02
C VAL A 67 0.84 -0.08 -6.29
N THR A 68 0.47 -1.34 -6.52
CA THR A 68 1.17 -2.51 -5.95
C THR A 68 2.64 -2.57 -6.42
N ILE A 69 2.92 -2.27 -7.70
CA ILE A 69 4.29 -2.17 -8.23
C ILE A 69 5.05 -1.04 -7.52
N ALA A 70 4.45 0.14 -7.40
CA ALA A 70 5.07 1.29 -6.76
C ALA A 70 5.44 0.96 -5.30
N TRP A 71 4.50 0.39 -4.53
CA TRP A 71 4.75 -0.04 -3.16
C TRP A 71 5.85 -1.11 -3.07
N THR A 72 5.84 -2.09 -3.97
CA THR A 72 6.90 -3.12 -4.05
C THR A 72 8.27 -2.48 -4.31
N ALA A 73 8.37 -1.57 -5.27
CA ALA A 73 9.60 -0.87 -5.61
C ALA A 73 10.08 0.01 -4.45
N PHE A 74 9.18 0.74 -3.79
CA PHE A 74 9.49 1.58 -2.63
C PHE A 74 10.07 0.75 -1.48
N PHE A 75 9.42 -0.36 -1.12
CA PHE A 75 9.90 -1.26 -0.09
C PHE A 75 11.24 -1.90 -0.46
N GLY A 76 11.41 -2.30 -1.72
CA GLY A 76 12.67 -2.82 -2.24
C GLY A 76 13.81 -1.81 -2.14
N VAL A 77 13.60 -0.59 -2.65
CA VAL A 77 14.58 0.51 -2.57
C VAL A 77 14.91 0.86 -1.13
N THR A 78 13.91 0.94 -0.25
CA THR A 78 14.11 1.26 1.17
C THR A 78 14.93 0.17 1.88
N ALA A 79 14.63 -1.11 1.62
CA ALA A 79 15.41 -2.22 2.15
C ALA A 79 16.85 -2.19 1.62
N SER A 80 17.05 -2.03 0.30
CA SER A 80 18.38 -1.94 -0.31
C SER A 80 19.19 -0.76 0.22
N LEU A 81 18.56 0.40 0.40
CA LEU A 81 19.22 1.60 0.91
C LEU A 81 19.56 1.44 2.40
N SER A 82 18.68 0.82 3.19
CA SER A 82 18.95 0.46 4.59
C SER A 82 20.14 -0.51 4.69
N THR A 83 20.21 -1.54 3.84
CA THR A 83 21.34 -2.48 3.78
C THR A 83 22.64 -1.79 3.35
N ALA A 84 22.61 -0.95 2.31
CA ALA A 84 23.78 -0.21 1.85
C ALA A 84 24.33 0.72 2.95
N LEU A 85 23.45 1.46 3.63
CA LEU A 85 23.84 2.32 4.74
C LEU A 85 24.38 1.53 5.94
N PHE A 86 23.84 0.35 6.22
CA PHE A 86 24.35 -0.50 7.30
C PHE A 86 25.76 -1.06 7.00
N LEU A 87 26.05 -1.39 5.73
CA LEU A 87 27.33 -1.96 5.31
C LEU A 87 28.44 -0.92 5.11
N PHE A 88 28.09 0.27 4.60
CA PHE A 88 29.07 1.27 4.16
C PHE A 88 29.10 2.55 4.99
N ALA A 89 28.06 2.84 5.80
CA ALA A 89 27.97 4.07 6.57
C ALA A 89 28.07 3.83 8.08
N SER A 90 28.24 4.91 8.84
CA SER A 90 28.24 4.82 10.30
C SER A 90 26.84 4.48 10.83
N PRO A 91 26.73 3.82 12.01
CA PRO A 91 25.44 3.50 12.62
C PRO A 91 24.54 4.73 12.83
N THR A 92 25.14 5.91 13.06
CA THR A 92 24.42 7.18 13.21
C THR A 92 23.71 7.58 11.92
N VAL A 93 24.38 7.48 10.76
CA VAL A 93 23.78 7.80 9.46
C VAL A 93 22.66 6.82 9.14
N TRP A 94 22.88 5.52 9.40
CA TRP A 94 21.85 4.51 9.25
C TRP A 94 20.62 4.78 10.13
N SER A 95 20.82 5.15 11.41
CA SER A 95 19.72 5.50 12.32
C SER A 95 18.96 6.74 11.89
N ILE A 96 19.64 7.77 11.36
CA ILE A 96 18.95 8.95 10.79
C ILE A 96 18.08 8.53 9.61
N PHE A 97 18.58 7.68 8.72
CA PHE A 97 17.77 7.19 7.61
C PHE A 97 16.54 6.38 8.09
N ALA A 98 16.78 5.40 8.96
CA ALA A 98 15.75 4.49 9.44
C ALA A 98 14.66 5.20 10.27
N ASN A 99 15.01 6.23 11.05
CA ASN A 99 14.07 6.90 11.95
C ASN A 99 13.54 8.22 11.39
N LEU A 100 14.40 9.03 10.75
CA LEU A 100 14.04 10.38 10.30
C LEU A 100 13.61 10.42 8.84
N LEU A 101 14.29 9.72 7.92
CA LEU A 101 13.91 9.76 6.49
C LEU A 101 12.77 8.80 6.13
N THR A 102 12.58 7.72 6.89
CA THR A 102 11.55 6.72 6.58
C THR A 102 10.14 7.33 6.62
N MET A 103 9.84 8.22 7.58
CA MET A 103 8.53 8.87 7.71
C MET A 103 8.21 9.85 6.56
N PRO A 104 9.11 10.78 6.18
CA PRO A 104 8.94 11.62 5.00
C PRO A 104 8.80 10.80 3.71
N LEU A 105 9.62 9.76 3.53
CA LEU A 105 9.55 8.87 2.36
C LEU A 105 8.19 8.17 2.29
N LEU A 106 7.71 7.65 3.42
CA LEU A 106 6.39 7.03 3.53
C LEU A 106 5.28 8.04 3.21
N GLY A 107 5.36 9.25 3.78
CA GLY A 107 4.41 10.33 3.52
C GLY A 107 4.39 10.75 2.05
N LEU A 108 5.56 10.85 1.41
CA LEU A 108 5.69 11.19 -0.01
C LEU A 108 5.13 10.08 -0.89
N MET A 109 5.30 8.82 -0.49
CA MET A 109 4.69 7.67 -1.17
C MET A 109 3.16 7.72 -1.08
N PHE A 110 2.61 7.95 0.11
CA PHE A 110 1.17 8.12 0.30
C PHE A 110 0.61 9.32 -0.47
N ALA A 111 1.32 10.45 -0.46
CA ALA A 111 0.95 11.63 -1.24
C ALA A 111 0.99 11.35 -2.74
N GLY A 112 2.00 10.62 -3.21
CA GLY A 112 2.11 10.15 -4.58
C GLY A 112 0.93 9.26 -4.98
N GLU A 113 0.61 8.26 -4.16
CA GLU A 113 -0.57 7.41 -4.35
C GLU A 113 -1.84 8.25 -4.41
N TYR A 114 -2.03 9.18 -3.46
CA TYR A 114 -3.20 10.04 -3.39
C TYR A 114 -3.33 10.93 -4.64
N LEU A 115 -2.24 11.53 -5.11
CA LEU A 115 -2.21 12.35 -6.32
C LEU A 115 -2.50 11.51 -7.58
N VAL A 116 -1.93 10.31 -7.69
CA VAL A 116 -2.20 9.41 -8.81
C VAL A 116 -3.65 8.93 -8.76
N ARG A 117 -4.18 8.59 -7.57
CA ARG A 117 -5.60 8.27 -7.37
C ARG A 117 -6.50 9.39 -7.87
N HIS A 118 -6.17 10.63 -7.52
CA HIS A 118 -6.94 11.81 -7.92
C HIS A 118 -6.79 12.17 -9.41
N ARG A 119 -5.66 11.82 -10.05
CA ARG A 119 -5.40 12.06 -11.48
C ARG A 119 -6.00 10.98 -12.38
N VAL A 120 -5.98 9.72 -11.94
CA VAL A 120 -6.32 8.56 -12.78
C VAL A 120 -7.76 8.12 -12.59
N LEU A 121 -8.37 8.26 -11.40
CA LEU A 121 -9.81 8.02 -11.26
C LEU A 121 -10.58 9.28 -11.69
N PRO A 122 -11.42 9.19 -12.73
CA PRO A 122 -12.35 10.26 -13.06
C PRO A 122 -13.33 10.49 -11.91
N PRO A 123 -13.83 11.73 -11.70
CA PRO A 123 -14.81 12.05 -10.65
C PRO A 123 -16.08 11.18 -10.65
N ALA A 124 -16.38 10.50 -11.77
CA ALA A 124 -17.53 9.62 -11.94
C ALA A 124 -17.46 8.31 -11.11
N ASP A 125 -16.26 7.82 -10.79
CA ASP A 125 -16.04 6.61 -9.96
C ASP A 125 -15.89 6.93 -8.46
N ARG A 126 -16.01 8.21 -8.07
CA ARG A 126 -16.19 8.60 -6.66
C ARG A 126 -17.62 8.27 -6.26
N THR A 127 -17.90 7.00 -6.01
CA THR A 127 -19.07 6.48 -5.28
C THR A 127 -20.12 7.55 -5.02
N ARG A 128 -20.94 7.86 -6.03
CA ARG A 128 -22.20 8.53 -5.78
C ARG A 128 -23.09 7.47 -5.15
N ILE A 129 -23.06 7.41 -3.82
CA ILE A 129 -24.14 6.84 -2.99
C ILE A 129 -25.51 7.31 -3.52
N ALA A 130 -25.55 8.51 -4.12
CA ALA A 130 -26.69 9.06 -4.84
C ALA A 130 -27.21 8.22 -6.02
N ASP A 131 -26.39 7.46 -6.74
CA ASP A 131 -26.82 6.67 -7.90
C ASP A 131 -27.44 5.32 -7.47
N THR A 132 -26.94 4.73 -6.39
CA THR A 132 -27.57 3.56 -5.74
C THR A 132 -28.91 3.92 -5.12
N ILE A 133 -29.02 5.11 -4.49
CA ILE A 133 -30.29 5.60 -3.94
C ILE A 133 -31.30 5.90 -5.06
N ARG A 134 -30.84 6.36 -6.23
CA ARG A 134 -31.70 6.66 -7.38
C ARG A 134 -32.31 5.39 -7.98
N GLY A 135 -31.49 4.35 -8.20
CA GLY A 135 -31.96 3.06 -8.67
C GLY A 135 -32.92 2.36 -7.71
N TYR A 136 -32.67 2.45 -6.39
CA TYR A 136 -33.60 1.90 -5.38
C TYR A 136 -34.92 2.68 -5.33
N ARG A 137 -34.88 4.02 -5.38
CA ARG A 137 -36.10 4.83 -5.40
C ARG A 137 -36.95 4.58 -6.64
N GLU A 138 -36.34 4.36 -7.79
CA GLU A 138 -37.05 4.05 -9.04
C GLU A 138 -37.67 2.64 -9.00
N ALA A 139 -36.94 1.64 -8.48
CA ALA A 139 -37.46 0.29 -8.28
C ALA A 139 -38.61 0.24 -7.25
N VAL A 140 -38.54 1.06 -6.19
CA VAL A 140 -39.62 1.17 -5.19
C VAL A 140 -40.80 2.01 -5.70
N ARG A 141 -40.60 2.89 -6.69
CA ARG A 141 -41.67 3.72 -7.28
C ARG A 141 -42.59 2.97 -8.24
N GLN A 142 -42.18 1.83 -8.80
CA GLN A 142 -43.03 1.03 -9.69
C GLN A 142 -43.26 -0.42 -9.20
N PRO A 143 -44.08 -0.64 -8.16
CA PRO A 143 -44.62 -1.96 -7.84
C PRO A 143 -45.81 -2.37 -8.74
N GLY A 144 -46.24 -1.54 -9.70
CA GLY A 144 -47.61 -1.56 -10.22
C GLY A 144 -47.88 -1.90 -11.69
N SER A 145 -46.89 -2.00 -12.58
CA SER A 145 -47.18 -2.14 -14.03
C SER A 145 -47.22 -3.58 -14.57
N LEU A 146 -46.98 -4.60 -13.74
CA LEU A 146 -47.00 -6.01 -14.17
C LEU A 146 -48.31 -6.73 -13.84
N ALA A 147 -49.31 -6.03 -13.28
CA ALA A 147 -50.58 -6.62 -12.86
C ALA A 147 -51.78 -6.25 -13.76
N ASN A 148 -51.57 -5.52 -14.88
CA ASN A 148 -52.65 -5.02 -15.74
C ASN A 148 -52.62 -5.61 -17.17
N ASP A 149 -52.13 -6.85 -17.33
CA ASP A 149 -52.16 -7.60 -18.60
C ASP A 149 -52.61 -9.06 -18.38
N ARG A 150 -53.69 -9.27 -17.60
CA ARG A 150 -54.42 -10.55 -17.54
C ARG A 150 -55.92 -10.33 -17.56
#